data_AF-A0A3P8XNB8-F1
#
_entry.id   AF-A0A3P8XNB8-F1
#
_cell.length_a   1.000
_cell.length_b   1.000
_cell.length_c   1.000
_cell.angle_alpha   90.00
_cell.angle_beta   90.00
_cell.angle_gamma   90.00
#
_symmetry.space_group_name_H-M   'P 1'
#
loop_
_entity.id
_entity.type
_entity.pdbx_description
1 polymer ?
#
loop_
_entity_poly.entity_id
_entity_poly.type
_entity_poly.pdbx_seq_one_letter_code
_entity_poly.pdbx_strand_id
1 'polypeptide(L)'
;MESSIITQVQKEDITLSSKTGQVTCSPRKPRSCKIFKALFCCLREAQDAPKPLPFSQDALLEPEDNGDVVKPQLSSGPSLLPEMVPQDQGKICVVIDLDETLVHSSFKPISNADFIVPVEIEGTMHQVYVLKRPYVDEFLRRMGELFECILFTASLAKYADPVTDLLDQCGVFRARLFRESCVFHQGCYVKDLSLLGRELHKTLILDNSPASYTFHPENAVPVLSWFDDAEDVELLHLLPVFEDLSQAEDVYTKLGELRAP
;
A
#
# COMPACT_ATOMS: atom_id res chain seq x y z
N MET A 1 -8.55 16.12 -12.56
CA MET A 1 -8.22 15.05 -11.60
C MET A 1 -8.21 13.78 -12.42
N GLU A 2 -7.07 13.53 -13.05
CA GLU A 2 -6.86 12.34 -13.88
C GLU A 2 -6.66 11.18 -12.90
N SER A 3 -7.48 10.14 -13.04
CA SER A 3 -7.45 8.99 -12.15
C SER A 3 -6.41 7.99 -12.66
N SER A 4 -5.50 7.54 -11.80
CA SER A 4 -4.46 6.56 -12.11
C SER A 4 -5.04 5.32 -12.78
N ILE A 5 -4.24 4.67 -13.64
CA ILE A 5 -4.55 3.44 -14.40
C ILE A 5 -5.32 2.40 -13.56
N ILE A 6 -4.97 2.30 -12.28
CA ILE A 6 -5.44 1.27 -11.34
C ILE A 6 -6.92 1.43 -10.98
N THR A 7 -7.43 2.67 -10.91
CA THR A 7 -8.86 2.92 -10.61
C THR A 7 -9.77 2.69 -11.81
N GLN A 8 -9.23 2.78 -13.03
CA GLN A 8 -10.03 2.62 -14.25
C GLN A 8 -10.40 1.17 -14.51
N VAL A 9 -9.53 0.22 -14.12
CA VAL A 9 -9.80 -1.23 -14.27
C VAL A 9 -11.02 -1.70 -13.46
N GLN A 10 -11.45 -0.97 -12.42
CA GLN A 10 -12.69 -1.29 -11.69
C GLN A 10 -13.92 -0.48 -12.13
N LYS A 11 -13.73 0.69 -12.75
CA LYS A 11 -14.85 1.60 -13.02
C LYS A 11 -15.76 1.10 -14.16
N GLU A 12 -15.26 0.22 -15.02
CA GLU A 12 -16.02 -0.35 -16.12
C GLU A 12 -16.81 -1.62 -15.75
N ASP A 13 -16.53 -2.22 -14.58
CA ASP A 13 -17.18 -3.48 -14.14
C ASP A 13 -18.51 -3.29 -13.38
N ILE A 14 -18.99 -2.05 -13.20
CA ILE A 14 -20.30 -1.78 -12.62
C ILE A 14 -20.99 -0.73 -13.47
N THR A 15 -21.58 -1.14 -14.60
CA THR A 15 -22.92 -0.77 -15.12
C THR A 15 -22.99 -1.08 -16.62
N LEU A 16 -23.42 -2.29 -16.96
CA LEU A 16 -23.97 -2.60 -18.29
C LEU A 16 -25.43 -3.00 -18.12
N SER A 17 -26.32 -2.01 -18.26
CA SER A 17 -27.68 -2.23 -18.72
C SER A 17 -28.05 -1.16 -19.75
N SER A 18 -28.57 -1.66 -20.85
CA SER A 18 -28.90 -1.01 -22.13
C SER A 18 -29.59 0.35 -22.04
N LYS A 19 -29.18 1.30 -22.91
CA LYS A 19 -29.99 1.81 -24.04
C LYS A 19 -29.26 2.88 -24.87
N THR A 20 -29.54 2.81 -26.16
CA THR A 20 -29.14 3.63 -27.31
C THR A 20 -29.61 5.09 -27.26
N GLY A 21 -28.82 6.03 -27.79
CA GLY A 21 -29.25 7.41 -28.09
C GLY A 21 -28.12 8.38 -28.50
N GLN A 22 -28.34 9.19 -29.54
CA GLN A 22 -27.38 9.99 -30.33
C GLN A 22 -26.86 11.32 -29.71
N VAL A 23 -25.60 11.62 -30.03
CA VAL A 23 -24.94 12.89 -30.48
C VAL A 23 -25.53 14.28 -30.10
N THR A 24 -24.68 15.18 -29.55
CA THR A 24 -24.33 16.54 -30.09
C THR A 24 -23.34 17.29 -29.16
N CYS A 25 -22.69 18.36 -29.67
CA CYS A 25 -21.41 18.92 -29.21
C CYS A 25 -21.50 20.40 -28.71
N SER A 26 -20.69 20.76 -27.68
CA SER A 26 -20.05 22.08 -27.35
C SER A 26 -20.88 23.30 -26.84
N PRO A 27 -20.31 24.39 -26.22
CA PRO A 27 -19.02 24.64 -25.52
C PRO A 27 -19.01 25.54 -24.21
N ARG A 28 -17.89 25.48 -23.44
CA ARG A 28 -17.10 26.52 -22.66
C ARG A 28 -17.54 27.18 -21.30
N LYS A 29 -16.69 26.94 -20.26
CA LYS A 29 -15.98 27.84 -19.26
C LYS A 29 -16.77 28.69 -18.19
N PRO A 30 -16.14 29.26 -17.13
CA PRO A 30 -15.28 28.72 -16.04
C PRO A 30 -15.62 29.32 -14.61
N ARG A 31 -14.76 29.11 -13.58
CA ARG A 31 -14.67 29.73 -12.20
C ARG A 31 -15.36 28.91 -11.09
N SER A 32 -14.94 28.82 -9.81
CA SER A 32 -13.98 29.51 -8.93
C SER A 32 -13.76 28.66 -7.66
N CYS A 33 -12.65 28.93 -6.95
CA CYS A 33 -12.13 28.38 -5.70
C CYS A 33 -12.99 28.65 -4.43
N LYS A 34 -12.97 27.73 -3.45
CA LYS A 34 -12.71 27.92 -1.98
C LYS A 34 -13.55 27.05 -0.99
N ILE A 35 -12.81 26.25 -0.20
CA ILE A 35 -12.88 25.95 1.26
C ILE A 35 -14.19 25.35 1.88
N PHE A 36 -14.10 24.18 2.53
CA PHE A 36 -14.26 23.93 3.99
C PHE A 36 -14.67 22.48 4.35
N LYS A 37 -14.05 22.03 5.46
CA LYS A 37 -14.44 21.00 6.45
C LYS A 37 -15.90 20.52 6.41
N ALA A 38 -16.09 19.21 6.61
CA ALA A 38 -17.26 18.67 7.30
C ALA A 38 -16.89 17.44 8.15
N LEU A 39 -16.95 17.63 9.46
CA LEU A 39 -17.05 16.62 10.51
C LEU A 39 -18.51 16.13 10.59
N PHE A 40 -18.68 14.87 11.03
CA PHE A 40 -19.82 14.26 11.73
C PHE A 40 -21.26 14.68 11.39
N CYS A 41 -22.10 13.70 11.02
CA CYS A 41 -23.35 13.38 11.72
C CYS A 41 -24.18 12.35 10.93
N CYS A 42 -24.61 11.27 11.60
CA CYS A 42 -25.98 10.75 11.57
C CYS A 42 -26.14 9.64 12.62
N LEU A 43 -26.38 10.06 13.86
CA LEU A 43 -27.14 9.28 14.84
C LEU A 43 -28.63 9.48 14.54
N ARG A 44 -29.41 8.40 14.50
CA ARG A 44 -30.79 8.44 14.99
C ARG A 44 -31.24 7.07 15.49
N GLU A 45 -31.82 7.14 16.67
CA GLU A 45 -32.29 6.08 17.57
C GLU A 45 -33.36 5.16 16.98
N ALA A 46 -33.36 3.91 17.44
CA ALA A 46 -34.60 3.22 17.80
C ALA A 46 -34.32 2.27 18.98
N GLN A 47 -35.15 2.45 20.01
CA GLN A 47 -35.20 1.72 21.28
C GLN A 47 -35.79 0.32 21.07
N ASP A 48 -35.25 -0.69 21.77
CA ASP A 48 -36.05 -1.58 22.64
C ASP A 48 -35.13 -2.56 23.39
N ALA A 49 -35.30 -2.60 24.71
CA ALA A 49 -34.56 -3.46 25.64
C ALA A 49 -35.54 -4.34 26.42
N PRO A 50 -35.16 -5.59 26.75
CA PRO A 50 -35.67 -6.26 27.93
C PRO A 50 -34.58 -6.53 28.99
N LYS A 51 -34.96 -6.37 30.26
CA LYS A 51 -34.16 -6.54 31.49
C LYS A 51 -33.91 -8.02 31.86
N PRO A 52 -32.92 -8.31 32.74
CA PRO A 52 -32.42 -9.65 33.04
C PRO A 52 -33.06 -10.31 34.28
N LEU A 53 -32.94 -11.64 34.39
CA LEU A 53 -33.25 -12.45 35.57
C LEU A 53 -32.17 -13.53 35.81
N PRO A 54 -32.03 -14.08 37.04
CA PRO A 54 -30.72 -14.33 37.66
C PRO A 54 -30.35 -15.82 37.89
N PHE A 55 -29.04 -16.01 38.14
CA PHE A 55 -28.34 -17.02 38.95
C PHE A 55 -28.65 -18.52 38.79
N SER A 56 -27.58 -19.31 38.58
CA SER A 56 -27.28 -20.52 39.38
C SER A 56 -25.78 -20.83 39.34
N GLN A 57 -25.23 -21.15 40.51
CA GLN A 57 -23.85 -21.51 40.81
C GLN A 57 -23.53 -22.98 40.49
N ASP A 58 -22.25 -23.30 40.65
CA ASP A 58 -21.57 -24.61 40.71
C ASP A 58 -20.85 -24.97 39.39
N ALA A 59 -19.54 -25.24 39.34
CA ALA A 59 -18.62 -25.71 40.36
C ALA A 59 -17.17 -25.24 40.13
N LEU A 60 -16.47 -25.04 41.24
CA LEU A 60 -15.01 -24.89 41.37
C LEU A 60 -14.30 -26.24 41.14
N LEU A 61 -13.25 -26.23 40.30
CA LEU A 61 -12.06 -27.08 40.47
C LEU A 61 -10.82 -26.27 40.04
N GLU A 62 -9.86 -26.15 40.95
CA GLU A 62 -8.53 -25.52 40.80
C GLU A 62 -7.49 -26.56 40.26
N PRO A 63 -6.16 -26.29 40.22
CA PRO A 63 -5.42 -25.88 39.03
C PRO A 63 -4.35 -26.92 38.63
N GLU A 64 -4.09 -27.12 37.34
CA GLU A 64 -2.87 -27.83 36.93
C GLU A 64 -1.93 -26.84 36.25
N ASP A 65 -0.88 -26.50 37.00
CA ASP A 65 0.35 -25.88 36.56
C ASP A 65 1.06 -26.80 35.57
N ASN A 66 1.23 -26.33 34.35
CA ASN A 66 2.39 -26.71 33.54
C ASN A 66 2.74 -25.51 32.67
N GLY A 67 3.77 -24.80 33.12
CA GLY A 67 4.42 -23.74 32.36
C GLY A 67 4.97 -24.29 31.04
N ASP A 68 4.34 -23.89 29.95
CA ASP A 68 5.01 -23.68 28.69
C ASP A 68 4.64 -22.27 28.22
N VAL A 69 5.67 -21.45 28.00
CA VAL A 69 5.52 -20.13 27.40
C VAL A 69 5.06 -20.34 25.97
N VAL A 70 3.74 -20.34 25.76
CA VAL A 70 3.14 -20.29 24.44
C VAL A 70 3.48 -18.93 23.85
N LYS A 71 4.55 -18.88 23.03
CA LYS A 71 4.73 -17.78 22.07
C LYS A 71 3.42 -17.64 21.29
N PRO A 72 2.88 -16.42 21.09
CA PRO A 72 1.64 -16.26 20.33
C PRO A 72 1.87 -16.84 18.93
N GLN A 73 1.25 -17.98 18.64
CA GLN A 73 1.28 -18.55 17.30
C GLN A 73 0.46 -17.62 16.41
N LEU A 74 1.18 -16.83 15.63
CA LEU A 74 0.64 -16.05 14.53
C LEU A 74 -0.12 -17.02 13.62
N SER A 75 -1.37 -16.68 13.33
CA SER A 75 -2.38 -17.40 12.54
C SER A 75 -1.86 -18.44 11.54
N SER A 76 -2.45 -19.64 11.57
CA SER A 76 -2.14 -20.85 10.80
C SER A 76 -2.39 -20.78 9.28
N GLY A 77 -2.19 -19.62 8.64
CA GLY A 77 -2.21 -19.46 7.19
C GLY A 77 -0.79 -19.46 6.61
N PRO A 78 -0.62 -19.80 5.32
CA PRO A 78 0.67 -19.63 4.65
C PRO A 78 1.02 -18.14 4.57
N SER A 79 2.25 -17.80 4.94
CA SER A 79 2.78 -16.44 4.83
C SER A 79 2.92 -16.02 3.35
N LEU A 80 2.76 -14.72 3.07
CA LEU A 80 2.96 -14.14 1.75
C LEU A 80 4.43 -14.17 1.29
N LEU A 81 5.38 -14.19 2.21
CA LEU A 81 6.80 -14.25 1.89
C LEU A 81 7.40 -15.61 2.27
N PRO A 82 8.40 -16.10 1.52
CA PRO A 82 9.19 -17.23 1.96
C PRO A 82 10.05 -16.86 3.18
N GLU A 83 10.75 -17.85 3.72
CA GLU A 83 11.79 -17.63 4.71
C GLU A 83 12.83 -16.63 4.20
N MET A 84 13.29 -15.77 5.11
CA MET A 84 14.28 -14.74 4.83
C MET A 84 15.62 -15.38 4.43
N VAL A 85 16.22 -14.86 3.37
CA VAL A 85 17.53 -15.32 2.91
C VAL A 85 18.64 -14.89 3.88
N PRO A 86 19.74 -15.66 4.03
CA PRO A 86 20.79 -15.38 5.01
C PRO A 86 21.40 -13.98 4.94
N GLN A 87 21.51 -13.41 3.74
CA GLN A 87 22.09 -12.09 3.48
C GLN A 87 21.25 -10.91 4.01
N ASP A 88 19.96 -11.14 4.28
CA ASP A 88 19.05 -10.10 4.79
C ASP A 88 18.71 -10.34 6.28
N GLN A 89 19.28 -11.37 6.91
CA GLN A 89 19.10 -11.62 8.35
C GLN A 89 19.50 -10.40 9.18
N GLY A 90 18.61 -10.00 10.10
CA GLY A 90 18.79 -8.84 10.97
C GLY A 90 18.40 -7.51 10.34
N LYS A 91 18.13 -7.45 9.03
CA LYS A 91 17.59 -6.25 8.40
C LYS A 91 16.10 -6.09 8.73
N ILE A 92 15.66 -4.84 8.73
CA ILE A 92 14.24 -4.49 8.74
C ILE A 92 13.65 -4.80 7.36
N CYS A 93 12.42 -5.32 7.35
CA CYS A 93 11.64 -5.49 6.12
C CYS A 93 10.96 -4.16 5.77
N VAL A 94 11.09 -3.72 4.52
CA VAL A 94 10.39 -2.52 4.02
C VAL A 94 9.53 -2.90 2.83
N VAL A 95 8.22 -2.77 3.01
CA VAL A 95 7.24 -2.82 1.94
C VAL A 95 7.24 -1.49 1.21
N ILE A 96 7.43 -1.50 -0.11
CA ILE A 96 7.49 -0.30 -0.95
C ILE A 96 6.40 -0.41 -2.02
N ASP A 97 5.56 0.61 -2.08
CA ASP A 97 4.55 0.76 -3.13
C ASP A 97 5.16 1.19 -4.48
N LEU A 98 4.44 0.95 -5.57
CA LEU A 98 4.90 1.26 -6.93
C LEU A 98 4.34 2.58 -7.47
N ASP A 99 3.02 2.62 -7.64
CA ASP A 99 2.32 3.64 -8.43
C ASP A 99 2.05 4.88 -7.59
N GLU A 100 2.36 6.06 -8.14
CA GLU A 100 2.40 7.34 -7.42
C GLU A 100 3.39 7.40 -6.24
N THR A 101 4.17 6.33 -5.99
CA THR A 101 5.26 6.28 -5.01
C THR A 101 6.62 6.33 -5.68
N LEU A 102 6.93 5.39 -6.58
CA LEU A 102 8.21 5.29 -7.32
C LEU A 102 8.08 5.72 -8.79
N VAL A 103 6.90 5.52 -9.37
CA VAL A 103 6.60 5.81 -10.78
C VAL A 103 5.18 6.36 -10.91
N HIS A 104 4.89 6.98 -12.05
CA HIS A 104 3.52 7.30 -12.46
C HIS A 104 3.29 6.78 -13.86
N SER A 105 2.10 6.21 -14.10
CA SER A 105 1.78 5.55 -15.36
C SER A 105 0.47 6.05 -15.95
N SER A 106 0.44 6.17 -17.27
CA SER A 106 -0.74 6.59 -18.04
C SER A 106 -0.94 5.78 -19.31
N PHE A 107 -2.21 5.53 -19.69
CA PHE A 107 -2.55 5.04 -21.02
C PHE A 107 -2.49 6.14 -22.09
N LYS A 108 -2.47 7.41 -21.67
CA LYS A 108 -2.30 8.52 -22.60
C LYS A 108 -0.81 8.63 -22.95
N PRO A 109 -0.47 8.85 -24.24
CA PRO A 109 0.91 9.07 -24.63
C PRO A 109 1.56 10.23 -23.86
N ILE A 110 2.75 9.96 -23.30
CA ILE A 110 3.63 10.93 -22.65
C ILE A 110 4.91 11.00 -23.48
N SER A 111 5.25 12.18 -24.01
CA SER A 111 6.37 12.33 -24.96
C SER A 111 7.74 12.04 -24.35
N ASN A 112 7.89 12.24 -23.04
CA ASN A 112 9.11 12.06 -22.26
C ASN A 112 8.99 10.88 -21.28
N ALA A 113 8.18 9.87 -21.60
CA ALA A 113 8.10 8.65 -20.80
C ALA A 113 9.47 7.97 -20.70
N ASP A 114 9.84 7.52 -19.50
CA ASP A 114 11.05 6.73 -19.27
C ASP A 114 10.89 5.31 -19.84
N PHE A 115 9.70 4.72 -19.65
CA PHE A 115 9.36 3.40 -20.17
C PHE A 115 8.04 3.41 -20.94
N ILE A 116 7.95 2.50 -21.91
CA ILE A 116 6.69 2.18 -22.57
C ILE A 116 6.48 0.67 -22.46
N VAL A 117 5.47 0.28 -21.70
CA VAL A 117 5.19 -1.12 -21.39
C VAL A 117 3.92 -1.56 -22.13
N PRO A 118 3.98 -2.59 -23.00
CA PRO A 118 2.78 -3.16 -23.59
C PRO A 118 2.05 -4.03 -22.55
N VAL A 119 0.77 -3.75 -22.33
CA VAL A 119 -0.09 -4.49 -21.39
C VAL A 119 -1.32 -4.99 -22.12
N GLU A 120 -1.60 -6.29 -22.00
CA GLU A 120 -2.81 -6.88 -22.55
C GLU A 120 -4.00 -6.66 -21.60
N ILE A 121 -5.07 -6.07 -22.12
CA ILE A 121 -6.34 -5.86 -21.43
C ILE A 121 -7.43 -6.38 -22.35
N GLU A 122 -8.16 -7.40 -21.90
CA GLU A 122 -9.28 -8.01 -22.65
C GLU A 122 -8.90 -8.43 -24.08
N GLY A 123 -7.71 -9.02 -24.26
CA GLY A 123 -7.22 -9.46 -25.58
C GLY A 123 -6.70 -8.33 -26.48
N THR A 124 -6.70 -7.08 -26.01
CA THR A 124 -6.17 -5.93 -26.73
C THR A 124 -4.88 -5.44 -26.08
N MET A 125 -3.85 -5.18 -26.89
CA MET A 125 -2.59 -4.62 -26.42
C MET A 125 -2.70 -3.10 -26.29
N HIS A 126 -2.45 -2.59 -25.09
CA HIS A 126 -2.40 -1.17 -24.78
C HIS A 126 -0.97 -0.77 -24.40
N GLN A 127 -0.53 0.41 -24.83
CA GLN A 127 0.75 0.97 -24.38
C GLN A 127 0.54 1.77 -23.11
N VAL A 128 1.30 1.44 -22.08
CA VAL A 128 1.38 2.17 -20.82
C VAL A 128 2.67 2.97 -20.79
N TYR A 129 2.54 4.28 -20.63
CA TYR A 129 3.65 5.23 -20.58
C TYR A 129 3.98 5.49 -19.11
N VAL A 130 5.22 5.24 -18.73
CA VAL A 130 5.67 5.28 -17.33
C VAL A 130 6.71 6.37 -17.18
N LEU A 131 6.52 7.24 -16.19
CA LEU A 131 7.51 8.20 -15.72
C LEU A 131 8.12 7.71 -14.41
N LYS A 132 9.43 7.87 -14.29
CA LYS A 132 10.17 7.62 -13.05
C LYS A 132 10.09 8.83 -12.15
N ARG A 133 9.78 8.64 -10.87
CA ARG A 133 9.91 9.71 -9.88
C ARG A 133 11.38 10.13 -9.79
N PRO A 134 11.69 11.43 -9.71
CA PRO A 134 13.06 11.88 -9.50
C PRO A 134 13.73 11.16 -8.32
N TYR A 135 15.02 10.88 -8.46
CA TYR A 135 15.87 10.18 -7.48
C TYR A 135 15.50 8.71 -7.18
N VAL A 136 14.55 8.09 -7.91
CA VAL A 136 14.14 6.70 -7.65
C VAL A 136 15.29 5.69 -7.74
N ASP A 137 16.25 5.87 -8.66
CA ASP A 137 17.38 4.94 -8.81
C ASP A 137 18.35 5.00 -7.62
N GLU A 138 18.61 6.22 -7.13
CA GLU A 138 19.44 6.46 -5.95
C GLU A 138 18.74 5.93 -4.69
N PHE A 139 17.43 6.21 -4.58
CA PHE A 139 16.58 5.73 -3.51
C PHE A 139 16.59 4.20 -3.43
N LEU A 140 16.24 3.50 -4.51
CA LEU A 140 16.18 2.03 -4.51
C LEU A 140 17.54 1.39 -4.23
N ARG A 141 18.63 1.92 -4.80
CA ARG A 141 19.98 1.42 -4.52
C ARG A 141 20.28 1.48 -3.02
N ARG A 142 20.03 2.64 -2.40
CA ARG A 142 20.30 2.83 -0.97
C ARG A 142 19.39 1.96 -0.10
N MET A 143 18.11 1.85 -0.45
CA MET A 143 17.16 0.99 0.26
C MET A 143 17.58 -0.48 0.23
N GLY A 144 18.02 -1.00 -0.92
CA GLY A 144 18.45 -2.39 -1.07
C GLY A 144 19.72 -2.77 -0.28
N GLU A 145 20.57 -1.79 0.03
CA GLU A 145 21.71 -1.98 0.94
C GLU A 145 21.25 -2.16 2.38
N LEU A 146 20.29 -1.33 2.81
CA LEU A 146 19.88 -1.18 4.20
C LEU A 146 18.82 -2.20 4.65
N PHE A 147 17.93 -2.60 3.75
CA PHE A 147 16.70 -3.32 4.10
C PHE A 147 16.51 -4.62 3.32
N GLU A 148 15.59 -5.46 3.81
CA GLU A 148 14.89 -6.44 2.98
C GLU A 148 13.74 -5.71 2.26
N CYS A 149 13.94 -5.32 1.00
CA CYS A 149 12.91 -4.59 0.25
C CYS A 149 11.92 -5.54 -0.42
N ILE A 150 10.63 -5.27 -0.22
CA ILE A 150 9.51 -6.03 -0.82
C ILE A 150 8.69 -5.05 -1.64
N LEU A 151 8.55 -5.30 -2.94
CA LEU A 151 7.57 -4.60 -3.74
C LEU A 151 6.19 -5.11 -3.35
N PHE A 152 5.28 -4.23 -2.97
CA PHE A 152 3.88 -4.60 -2.76
C PHE A 152 3.00 -3.54 -3.39
N THR A 153 2.26 -3.87 -4.43
CA THR A 153 1.39 -2.95 -5.16
C THR A 153 -0.04 -3.48 -5.27
N ALA A 154 -1.02 -2.57 -5.30
CA ALA A 154 -2.41 -2.91 -5.64
C ALA A 154 -2.62 -3.06 -7.17
N SER A 155 -1.57 -2.95 -7.97
CA SER A 155 -1.56 -3.22 -9.40
C SER A 155 -1.50 -4.72 -9.72
N LEU A 156 -1.91 -5.07 -10.95
CA LEU A 156 -1.81 -6.43 -11.47
C LEU A 156 -0.37 -6.72 -11.94
N ALA A 157 0.09 -7.96 -11.75
CA ALA A 157 1.42 -8.42 -12.15
C ALA A 157 1.74 -8.11 -13.63
N LYS A 158 0.76 -8.29 -14.54
CA LYS A 158 0.90 -8.04 -15.99
C LYS A 158 1.42 -6.64 -16.37
N TYR A 159 1.27 -5.68 -15.46
CA TYR A 159 1.81 -4.33 -15.60
C TYR A 159 3.00 -4.12 -14.65
N ALA A 160 2.85 -4.49 -13.38
CA ALA A 160 3.84 -4.18 -12.35
C ALA A 160 5.16 -4.93 -12.54
N ASP A 161 5.14 -6.18 -13.01
CA ASP A 161 6.36 -6.94 -13.28
C ASP A 161 7.25 -6.28 -14.34
N PRO A 162 6.77 -6.02 -15.57
CA PRO A 162 7.62 -5.41 -16.60
C PRO A 162 8.09 -4.00 -16.23
N VAL A 163 7.29 -3.22 -15.46
CA VAL A 163 7.77 -1.93 -14.92
C VAL A 163 8.90 -2.14 -13.93
N THR A 164 8.75 -3.09 -13.01
CA THR A 164 9.76 -3.38 -11.98
C THR A 164 11.03 -3.94 -12.60
N ASP A 165 10.95 -4.77 -13.64
CA ASP A 165 12.12 -5.30 -14.37
C ASP A 165 12.96 -4.19 -15.00
N LEU A 166 12.33 -3.11 -15.46
CA LEU A 166 13.00 -1.94 -16.04
C LEU A 166 13.55 -1.00 -14.96
N LEU A 167 12.85 -0.89 -13.84
CA LEU A 167 13.17 0.00 -12.73
C LEU A 167 14.29 -0.57 -11.83
N ASP A 168 14.15 -1.82 -11.38
CA ASP A 168 15.06 -2.47 -10.42
C ASP A 168 16.18 -3.22 -11.14
N GLN A 169 17.18 -2.46 -11.60
CA GLN A 169 18.36 -3.02 -12.28
C GLN A 169 19.40 -3.61 -11.31
N CYS A 170 19.21 -3.44 -9.99
CA CYS A 170 20.16 -3.86 -8.97
C CYS A 170 19.68 -5.06 -8.13
N GLY A 171 18.47 -5.58 -8.38
CA GLY A 171 17.91 -6.69 -7.61
C GLY A 171 17.59 -6.31 -6.17
N VAL A 172 17.10 -5.08 -5.98
CA VAL A 172 16.70 -4.50 -4.69
C VAL A 172 15.53 -5.29 -4.11
N PHE A 173 14.50 -5.59 -4.90
CA PHE A 173 13.31 -6.27 -4.43
C PHE A 173 13.53 -7.78 -4.27
N ARG A 174 13.35 -8.28 -3.04
CA ARG A 174 13.48 -9.72 -2.72
C ARG A 174 12.24 -10.53 -3.10
N ALA A 175 11.09 -9.88 -3.09
CA ALA A 175 9.82 -10.43 -3.53
C ALA A 175 8.93 -9.33 -4.11
N ARG A 176 7.95 -9.75 -4.91
CA ARG A 176 6.93 -8.89 -5.50
C ARG A 176 5.56 -9.43 -5.14
N LEU A 177 4.75 -8.59 -4.50
CA LEU A 177 3.38 -8.86 -4.10
C LEU A 177 2.46 -7.93 -4.89
N PHE A 178 1.40 -8.49 -5.44
CA PHE A 178 0.50 -7.78 -6.34
C PHE A 178 -0.91 -7.69 -5.74
N ARG A 179 -1.86 -7.20 -6.54
CA ARG A 179 -3.27 -7.05 -6.15
C ARG A 179 -3.86 -8.28 -5.46
N GLU A 180 -3.51 -9.48 -5.91
CA GLU A 180 -4.04 -10.74 -5.37
C GLU A 180 -3.56 -11.02 -3.94
N SER A 181 -2.46 -10.39 -3.53
CA SER A 181 -1.92 -10.46 -2.16
C SER A 181 -2.55 -9.43 -1.22
N CYS A 182 -3.25 -8.41 -1.75
CA CYS A 182 -3.96 -7.42 -0.95
C CYS A 182 -5.23 -8.00 -0.33
N VAL A 183 -5.59 -7.53 0.86
CA VAL A 183 -6.91 -7.74 1.47
C VAL A 183 -7.86 -6.67 0.95
N PHE A 184 -8.96 -7.08 0.32
CA PHE A 184 -10.01 -6.13 -0.09
C PHE A 184 -10.91 -5.78 1.10
N HIS A 185 -10.74 -4.58 1.66
CA HIS A 185 -11.43 -4.12 2.86
C HIS A 185 -12.06 -2.75 2.62
N GLN A 186 -13.38 -2.64 2.86
CA GLN A 186 -14.13 -1.39 2.72
C GLN A 186 -13.93 -0.67 1.37
N GLY A 187 -13.86 -1.44 0.28
CA GLY A 187 -13.67 -0.89 -1.06
C GLY A 187 -12.23 -0.49 -1.39
N CYS A 188 -11.28 -0.75 -0.50
CA CYS A 188 -9.86 -0.45 -0.70
C CYS A 188 -9.03 -1.74 -0.72
N TYR A 189 -7.92 -1.73 -1.44
CA TYR A 189 -6.90 -2.77 -1.34
C TYR A 189 -5.94 -2.42 -0.20
N VAL A 190 -5.93 -3.25 0.85
CA VAL A 190 -5.11 -3.08 2.05
C VAL A 190 -3.96 -4.08 2.03
N LYS A 191 -2.75 -3.59 2.32
CA LYS A 191 -1.53 -4.36 2.45
C LYS A 191 -1.37 -4.78 3.91
N ASP A 192 -1.97 -5.92 4.26
CA ASP A 192 -1.91 -6.44 5.64
C ASP A 192 -0.51 -7.00 5.93
N LEU A 193 0.30 -6.20 6.64
CA LEU A 193 1.68 -6.55 7.00
C LEU A 193 1.77 -7.79 7.89
N SER A 194 0.70 -8.16 8.61
CA SER A 194 0.69 -9.35 9.47
C SER A 194 0.78 -10.65 8.67
N LEU A 195 0.46 -10.61 7.38
CA LEU A 195 0.51 -11.76 6.47
C LEU A 195 1.91 -12.00 5.88
N LEU A 196 2.85 -11.05 6.04
CA LEU A 196 4.19 -11.13 5.44
C LEU A 196 5.10 -12.18 6.06
N GLY A 197 4.77 -12.70 7.25
CA GLY A 197 5.69 -13.60 7.98
C GLY A 197 6.98 -12.89 8.38
N ARG A 198 6.87 -11.62 8.75
CA ARG A 198 7.92 -10.79 9.32
C ARG A 198 7.42 -10.21 10.64
N GLU A 199 8.34 -9.95 11.56
CA GLU A 199 7.98 -9.34 12.84
C GLU A 199 7.58 -7.88 12.61
N LEU A 200 6.40 -7.47 13.07
CA LEU A 200 5.87 -6.13 12.78
C LEU A 200 6.74 -5.01 13.38
N HIS A 201 7.36 -5.22 14.54
CA HIS A 201 8.31 -4.26 15.13
C HIS A 201 9.63 -4.13 14.34
N LYS A 202 9.81 -4.94 13.28
CA LYS A 202 10.91 -4.91 12.31
C LYS A 202 10.39 -4.78 10.87
N THR A 203 9.19 -4.22 10.68
CA THR A 203 8.56 -4.06 9.36
C THR A 203 8.07 -2.63 9.17
N LEU A 204 8.38 -2.04 8.02
CA LEU A 204 7.92 -0.72 7.60
C LEU A 204 7.11 -0.82 6.30
N ILE A 205 6.29 0.19 6.04
CA ILE A 205 5.62 0.39 4.76
C ILE A 205 5.79 1.83 4.27
N LEU A 206 6.23 1.98 3.02
CA LEU A 206 6.28 3.23 2.27
C LEU A 206 5.20 3.20 1.19
N ASP A 207 4.20 4.05 1.34
CA ASP A 207 3.03 4.07 0.47
C ASP A 207 2.38 5.46 0.50
N ASN A 208 1.93 5.93 -0.65
CA ASN A 208 1.32 7.25 -0.78
C ASN A 208 -0.15 7.30 -0.33
N SER A 209 -0.78 6.14 -0.13
CA SER A 209 -2.19 6.02 0.21
C SER A 209 -2.37 5.49 1.64
N PRO A 210 -2.89 6.32 2.57
CA PRO A 210 -3.22 5.88 3.93
C PRO A 210 -4.18 4.70 4.02
N ALA A 211 -5.03 4.50 3.01
CA ALA A 211 -5.92 3.35 2.97
C ALA A 211 -5.15 2.02 2.82
N SER A 212 -4.00 2.03 2.15
CA SER A 212 -3.18 0.84 1.90
C SER A 212 -2.64 0.22 3.18
N TYR A 213 -2.34 1.04 4.20
CA TYR A 213 -1.80 0.59 5.48
C TYR A 213 -2.75 0.86 6.66
N THR A 214 -4.07 0.89 6.40
CA THR A 214 -5.08 1.20 7.43
C THR A 214 -5.03 0.26 8.65
N PHE A 215 -4.56 -0.97 8.49
CA PHE A 215 -4.36 -1.92 9.60
C PHE A 215 -3.06 -1.71 10.38
N HIS A 216 -2.07 -1.04 9.79
CA HIS A 216 -0.71 -0.89 10.33
C HIS A 216 -0.19 0.56 10.22
N PRO A 217 -0.94 1.59 10.70
CA PRO A 217 -0.54 2.98 10.58
C PRO A 217 0.76 3.31 11.34
N GLU A 218 1.04 2.56 12.41
CA GLU A 218 2.26 2.72 13.21
C GLU A 218 3.53 2.22 12.50
N ASN A 219 3.40 1.44 11.42
CA ASN A 219 4.52 0.96 10.59
C ASN A 219 4.80 1.87 9.39
N ALA A 220 3.95 2.87 9.14
CA ALA A 220 3.96 3.63 7.90
C ALA A 220 4.93 4.80 7.92
N VAL A 221 5.74 4.90 6.86
CA VAL A 221 6.41 6.12 6.45
C VAL A 221 5.56 6.70 5.31
N PRO A 222 4.74 7.73 5.56
CA PRO A 222 3.91 8.32 4.51
C PRO A 222 4.78 9.04 3.49
N VAL A 223 4.34 9.02 2.23
CA VAL A 223 5.00 9.74 1.12
C VAL A 223 3.96 10.46 0.28
N LEU A 224 4.32 11.61 -0.27
CA LEU A 224 3.42 12.33 -1.17
C LEU A 224 3.25 11.58 -2.49
N SER A 225 2.01 11.49 -2.97
CA SER A 225 1.70 11.02 -4.32
C SER A 225 2.42 11.87 -5.36
N TRP A 226 3.07 11.21 -6.31
CA TRP A 226 3.79 11.84 -7.40
C TRP A 226 3.19 11.48 -8.76
N PHE A 227 3.23 12.42 -9.70
CA PHE A 227 2.63 12.25 -11.03
C PHE A 227 3.59 12.64 -12.15
N ASP A 228 4.03 13.89 -12.20
CA ASP A 228 4.84 14.42 -13.30
C ASP A 228 5.77 15.59 -12.91
N ASP A 229 5.87 15.91 -11.62
CA ASP A 229 6.72 17.00 -11.14
C ASP A 229 8.20 16.60 -11.20
N ALA A 230 8.92 17.17 -12.17
CA ALA A 230 10.36 16.91 -12.36
C ALA A 230 11.24 17.49 -11.24
N GLU A 231 10.71 18.43 -10.44
CA GLU A 231 11.43 19.06 -9.32
C GLU A 231 11.13 18.38 -7.98
N ASP A 232 10.37 17.27 -7.97
CA ASP A 232 10.15 16.45 -6.77
C ASP A 232 11.49 15.97 -6.21
N VAL A 233 11.64 16.09 -4.89
CA VAL A 233 12.85 15.69 -4.14
C VAL A 233 12.48 14.80 -2.95
N GLU A 234 11.25 14.28 -2.91
CA GLU A 234 10.71 13.59 -1.74
C GLU A 234 11.48 12.30 -1.44
N LEU A 235 11.76 11.48 -2.46
CA LEU A 235 12.53 10.25 -2.28
C LEU A 235 13.96 10.54 -1.77
N LEU A 236 14.56 11.63 -2.23
CA LEU A 236 15.88 12.07 -1.77
C LEU A 236 15.83 12.51 -0.30
N HIS A 237 14.78 13.24 0.12
CA HIS A 237 14.60 13.64 1.51
C HIS A 237 14.27 12.48 2.46
N LEU A 238 13.67 11.40 1.95
CA LEU A 238 13.38 10.20 2.74
C LEU A 238 14.62 9.34 3.01
N LEU A 239 15.69 9.46 2.22
CA LEU A 239 16.93 8.70 2.45
C LEU A 239 17.49 8.83 3.87
N PRO A 240 17.76 10.03 4.42
CA PRO A 240 18.26 10.15 5.79
C PRO A 240 17.30 9.60 6.85
N VAL A 241 15.99 9.65 6.59
CA VAL A 241 14.97 9.05 7.48
C VAL A 241 15.10 7.53 7.49
N PHE A 242 15.21 6.92 6.31
CA PHE A 242 15.40 5.47 6.18
C PHE A 242 16.76 5.01 6.69
N GLU A 243 17.83 5.79 6.54
CA GLU A 243 19.13 5.50 7.15
C GLU A 243 19.02 5.41 8.67
N ASP A 244 18.33 6.36 9.31
CA ASP A 244 18.12 6.34 10.75
C ASP A 244 17.22 5.17 11.19
N LEU A 245 16.13 4.91 10.45
CA LEU A 245 15.26 3.77 10.70
C LEU A 245 15.96 2.42 10.54
N SER A 246 16.94 2.30 9.64
CA SER A 246 17.69 1.04 9.42
C SER A 246 18.44 0.55 10.67
N GLN A 247 18.72 1.46 11.61
CA GLN A 247 19.41 1.17 12.86
C GLN A 247 18.45 0.86 14.02
N ALA A 248 17.13 0.91 13.79
CA ALA A 248 16.15 0.73 14.85
C ALA A 248 16.08 -0.73 15.33
N GLU A 249 16.13 -0.93 16.65
CA GLU A 249 15.74 -2.21 17.25
C GLU A 249 14.23 -2.44 17.16
N ASP A 250 13.44 -1.39 17.34
CA ASP A 250 11.99 -1.38 17.20
C ASP A 250 11.55 -0.15 16.39
N VAL A 251 10.92 -0.41 15.24
CA VAL A 251 10.46 0.65 14.33
C VAL A 251 9.39 1.55 14.95
N TYR A 252 8.58 1.05 15.89
CA TYR A 252 7.54 1.85 16.54
C TYR A 252 8.12 2.96 17.40
N THR A 253 9.14 2.62 18.19
CA THR A 253 9.84 3.59 19.03
C THR A 253 10.46 4.66 18.14
N LYS A 254 11.16 4.23 17.08
CA LYS A 254 11.87 5.15 16.19
C LYS A 254 10.95 6.05 15.38
N LEU A 255 9.87 5.50 14.82
CA LEU A 255 8.84 6.30 14.14
C LEU A 255 8.14 7.26 15.12
N GLY A 256 7.91 6.84 16.36
CA GLY A 256 7.37 7.70 17.41
C GLY A 256 8.24 8.93 17.68
N GLU A 257 9.57 8.76 17.74
CA GLU A 257 10.52 9.86 17.88
C GLU A 257 10.50 10.81 16.68
N LEU A 258 10.49 10.27 15.46
CA LEU A 258 10.49 11.06 14.23
C LEU A 258 9.18 11.82 13.98
N ARG A 259 8.07 11.32 14.53
CA ARG A 259 6.75 11.95 14.46
C ARG A 259 6.51 12.95 15.59
N ALA A 260 7.39 13.00 16.59
CA ALA A 260 7.26 13.94 17.69
C ALA A 260 7.39 15.39 17.17
N PRO A 261 6.55 16.32 17.65
CA PRO A 261 6.49 17.70 17.18
C PRO A 261 7.70 18.55 17.54
#